data_AF-A0A950SUJ2-F1
#
_entry.id   AF-A0A950SUJ2-F1
#
_cell.length_a   1.000
_cell.length_b   1.000
_cell.length_c   1.000
_cell.angle_alpha   90.00
_cell.angle_beta   90.00
_cell.angle_gamma   90.00
#
_symmetry.space_group_name_H-M   'P 1'
#
loop_
_entity.id
_entity.type
_entity.pdbx_description
1 polymer ?
#
loop_
_entity_poly.entity_id
_entity_poly.type
_entity_poly.pdbx_seq_one_letter_code
_entity_poly.pdbx_strand_id
1 'polypeptide(L)'
;REIFDTLLGTSAWYLKTIGLQLVAETFAVSLFRMLAESSKDAILRQVCRRILQDEARHMGFGMLSLPAVVDEASAAERREMEDFAVWALNRTLRGIFPLAAYEEMGFDRGDIEEIKLLRRERAAGGDETAFRKYFRRDLHAGLVRNLRKVGVLTPRIEPDIASLGISLAA
;
A
#
# COMPACT_ATOMS: atom_id res chain seq x y z
N ARG A 1 -15.34 -5.25 -6.20
CA ARG A 1 -14.94 -5.59 -4.81
C ARG A 1 -13.82 -4.69 -4.39
N GLU A 2 -13.88 -4.20 -3.17
CA GLU A 2 -12.79 -3.41 -2.60
C GLU A 2 -11.57 -4.31 -2.37
N ILE A 3 -10.39 -3.71 -2.27
CA ILE A 3 -9.16 -4.47 -2.05
C ILE A 3 -9.25 -5.33 -0.78
N PHE A 4 -9.84 -4.77 0.27
CA PHE A 4 -9.99 -5.44 1.56
C PHE A 4 -10.94 -6.64 1.48
N ASP A 5 -12.07 -6.54 0.77
CA ASP A 5 -12.97 -7.69 0.57
C ASP A 5 -12.23 -8.86 -0.07
N THR A 6 -11.41 -8.57 -1.10
CA THR A 6 -10.64 -9.61 -1.78
C THR A 6 -9.57 -10.19 -0.86
N LEU A 7 -8.80 -9.34 -0.15
CA LEU A 7 -7.77 -9.79 0.78
C LEU A 7 -8.34 -10.64 1.93
N LEU A 8 -9.47 -10.23 2.51
CA LEU A 8 -10.14 -10.97 3.58
C LEU A 8 -10.70 -12.30 3.08
N GLY A 9 -11.23 -12.31 1.85
CA GLY A 9 -11.74 -13.51 1.17
C GLY A 9 -10.68 -14.49 0.68
N THR A 10 -9.41 -14.09 0.60
CA THR A 10 -8.31 -15.00 0.19
C THR A 10 -8.11 -16.11 1.23
N SER A 11 -8.28 -17.37 0.82
CA SER A 11 -8.12 -18.53 1.70
C SER A 11 -6.64 -18.90 1.94
N ALA A 12 -5.81 -18.77 0.90
CA ALA A 12 -4.38 -19.03 1.00
C ALA A 12 -3.72 -18.02 1.94
N TRP A 13 -3.24 -18.51 3.09
CA TRP A 13 -2.71 -17.65 4.15
C TRP A 13 -1.48 -16.85 3.69
N TYR A 14 -0.65 -17.42 2.83
CA TYR A 14 0.57 -16.77 2.34
C TYR A 14 0.24 -15.62 1.37
N LEU A 15 -0.72 -15.80 0.44
CA LEU A 15 -1.23 -14.71 -0.41
C LEU A 15 -1.87 -13.62 0.43
N LYS A 16 -2.72 -14.00 1.39
CA LYS A 16 -3.32 -13.06 2.35
C LYS A 16 -2.24 -12.25 3.08
N THR A 17 -1.17 -12.90 3.52
CA THR A 17 -0.05 -12.25 4.22
C THR A 17 0.74 -11.33 3.30
N ILE A 18 0.96 -11.70 2.03
CA ILE A 18 1.59 -10.82 1.03
C ILE A 18 0.74 -9.56 0.83
N GLY A 19 -0.56 -9.71 0.57
CA GLY A 19 -1.41 -8.57 0.28
C GLY A 19 -1.68 -7.67 1.49
N LEU A 20 -1.91 -8.25 2.66
CA LEU A 20 -2.24 -7.50 3.87
C LEU A 20 -0.98 -7.03 4.60
N GLN A 21 -0.08 -7.93 5.00
CA GLN A 21 1.09 -7.60 5.83
C GLN A 21 2.27 -7.02 5.06
N LEU A 22 2.45 -7.34 3.77
CA LEU A 22 3.53 -6.70 2.98
C LEU A 22 3.05 -5.45 2.27
N VAL A 23 1.88 -5.46 1.65
CA VAL A 23 1.40 -4.33 0.84
C VAL A 23 0.58 -3.33 1.67
N ALA A 24 -0.58 -3.74 2.20
CA ALA A 24 -1.48 -2.82 2.91
C ALA A 24 -0.84 -2.25 4.20
N GLU A 25 -0.10 -3.06 4.94
CA GLU A 25 0.60 -2.63 6.16
C GLU A 25 1.69 -1.59 5.86
N THR A 26 2.49 -1.82 4.81
CA THR A 26 3.52 -0.84 4.41
C THR A 26 2.88 0.50 4.01
N PHE A 27 1.70 0.45 3.37
CA PHE A 27 0.89 1.64 3.11
C PHE A 27 0.44 2.32 4.40
N ALA A 28 -0.14 1.58 5.35
CA ALA A 28 -0.59 2.10 6.63
C ALA A 28 0.55 2.73 7.42
N VAL A 29 1.68 2.04 7.58
CA VAL A 29 2.87 2.53 8.27
C VAL A 29 3.39 3.82 7.64
N SER A 30 3.45 3.90 6.32
CA SER A 30 3.90 5.12 5.64
C SER A 30 2.93 6.28 5.87
N LEU A 31 1.62 6.00 5.87
CA LEU A 31 0.57 6.99 6.10
C LEU A 31 0.59 7.52 7.53
N PHE A 32 0.63 6.62 8.52
CA PHE A 32 0.65 7.00 9.93
C PHE A 32 1.95 7.68 10.33
N ARG A 33 3.09 7.30 9.76
CA ARG A 33 4.37 8.02 9.95
C ARG A 33 4.25 9.45 9.44
N MET A 34 3.77 9.60 8.21
CA MET A 34 3.54 10.88 7.59
C MET A 34 2.57 11.76 8.43
N LEU A 35 1.47 11.21 8.94
CA LEU A 35 0.54 11.93 9.83
C LEU A 35 1.17 12.28 11.19
N ALA A 36 1.96 11.38 11.77
CA ALA A 36 2.64 11.61 13.05
C ALA A 36 3.69 12.74 12.97
N GLU A 37 4.29 12.93 11.79
CA GLU A 37 5.32 13.93 11.56
C GLU A 37 4.75 15.28 11.13
N SER A 38 3.66 15.30 10.34
CA SER A 38 3.13 16.55 9.77
C SER A 38 1.96 17.17 10.53
N SER A 39 1.21 16.38 11.32
CA SER A 39 -0.02 16.86 11.92
C SER A 39 0.24 18.01 12.90
N LYS A 40 -0.64 19.02 12.85
CA LYS A 40 -0.64 20.14 13.81
C LYS A 40 -1.32 19.75 15.13
N ASP A 41 -2.14 18.70 15.11
CA ASP A 41 -2.86 18.19 16.28
C ASP A 41 -1.97 17.26 17.11
N ALA A 42 -1.76 17.59 18.38
CA ALA A 42 -0.90 16.82 19.28
C ALA A 42 -1.44 15.42 19.61
N ILE A 43 -2.76 15.27 19.74
CA ILE A 43 -3.42 13.98 20.03
C ILE A 43 -3.30 13.07 18.81
N LEU A 44 -3.59 13.59 17.61
CA LEU A 44 -3.46 12.80 16.39
C LEU A 44 -2.04 12.27 16.21
N ARG A 45 -1.01 13.11 16.45
CA ARG A 45 0.38 12.64 16.42
C ARG A 45 0.64 11.51 17.41
N GLN A 46 0.12 11.63 18.63
CA GLN A 46 0.33 10.60 19.66
C GLN A 46 -0.37 9.29 19.29
N VAL A 47 -1.59 9.36 18.77
CA VAL A 47 -2.34 8.19 18.30
C VAL A 47 -1.60 7.50 17.15
N CYS A 48 -1.17 8.26 16.13
CA CYS A 48 -0.41 7.68 15.02
C CYS A 48 0.89 7.01 15.49
N ARG A 49 1.61 7.59 16.46
CA ARG A 49 2.80 6.95 17.03
C ARG A 49 2.50 5.64 17.75
N ARG A 50 1.37 5.55 18.45
CA ARG A 50 0.93 4.30 19.10
C ARG A 50 0.55 3.24 18.07
N ILE A 51 -0.16 3.61 17.01
CA ILE A 51 -0.48 2.69 15.91
C ILE A 51 0.82 2.14 15.30
N LEU A 52 1.80 2.99 14.99
CA LEU A 52 3.10 2.57 14.45
C LEU A 52 3.87 1.58 15.36
N GLN A 53 3.65 1.61 16.67
CA GLN A 53 4.26 0.64 17.59
C GLN A 53 3.64 -0.75 17.45
N ASP A 54 2.36 -0.84 17.09
CA ASP A 54 1.67 -2.11 16.89
C ASP A 54 2.01 -2.73 15.53
N GLU A 55 2.14 -1.92 14.47
CA GLU A 55 2.42 -2.43 13.11
C GLU A 55 3.78 -3.11 12.95
N ALA A 56 4.75 -2.78 13.83
CA ALA A 56 6.02 -3.50 13.88
C ALA A 56 5.83 -5.00 14.15
N ARG A 57 4.78 -5.39 14.91
CA ARG A 57 4.47 -6.79 15.20
C ARG A 57 3.79 -7.48 14.00
N HIS A 58 2.86 -6.80 13.33
CA HIS A 58 2.18 -7.34 12.14
C HIS A 58 3.16 -7.59 11.00
N MET A 59 4.09 -6.66 10.77
CA MET A 59 5.17 -6.84 9.79
C MET A 59 6.12 -7.98 10.17
N GLY A 60 6.40 -8.16 11.46
CA GLY A 60 7.23 -9.25 11.96
C GLY A 60 6.73 -10.64 11.56
N PHE A 61 5.42 -10.88 11.62
CA PHE A 61 4.83 -12.15 11.19
C PHE A 61 5.13 -12.43 9.71
N GLY A 62 4.86 -11.48 8.81
CA GLY A 62 5.13 -11.65 7.38
C GLY A 62 6.61 -11.87 7.07
N MET A 63 7.49 -11.13 7.76
CA MET A 63 8.94 -11.21 7.57
C MET A 63 9.55 -12.54 8.04
N LEU A 64 8.95 -13.19 9.03
CA LEU A 64 9.46 -14.45 9.58
C LEU A 64 8.83 -15.68 8.91
N SER A 65 7.58 -15.59 8.49
CA SER A 65 6.82 -16.74 7.98
C SER A 65 6.96 -16.95 6.47
N LEU A 66 7.00 -15.87 5.68
CA LEU A 66 6.95 -15.98 4.22
C LEU A 66 8.25 -16.45 3.55
N PRO A 67 9.48 -16.12 4.02
CA PRO A 67 10.69 -16.54 3.30
C PRO A 67 10.78 -18.06 3.07
N ALA A 68 10.53 -18.87 4.10
CA ALA A 68 10.54 -20.33 3.98
C ALA A 68 9.46 -20.84 3.00
N VAL A 69 8.27 -20.23 3.03
CA VAL A 69 7.18 -20.57 2.10
C VAL A 69 7.56 -20.25 0.66
N VAL A 70 8.17 -19.10 0.42
CA VAL A 70 8.64 -18.70 -0.91
C VAL A 70 9.74 -19.65 -1.39
N ASP A 71 10.66 -20.04 -0.50
CA ASP A 71 11.77 -20.94 -0.83
C ASP A 71 11.30 -22.35 -1.18
N GLU A 72 10.31 -22.89 -0.46
CA GLU A 72 9.77 -24.24 -0.67
C GLU A 72 8.68 -24.30 -1.75
N ALA A 73 8.14 -23.15 -2.18
CA ALA A 73 7.06 -23.09 -3.15
C ALA A 73 7.44 -23.65 -4.52
N SER A 74 6.49 -24.37 -5.12
CA SER A 74 6.57 -24.79 -6.51
C SER A 74 6.63 -23.59 -7.46
N ALA A 75 7.07 -23.83 -8.69
CA ALA A 75 7.10 -22.79 -9.70
C ALA A 75 5.70 -22.17 -9.98
N ALA A 76 4.62 -22.94 -9.78
CA ALA A 76 3.26 -22.44 -9.93
C ALA A 76 2.86 -21.51 -8.77
N GLU A 77 3.12 -21.92 -7.53
CA GLU A 77 2.82 -21.11 -6.34
C GLU A 77 3.66 -19.83 -6.29
N ARG A 78 4.94 -19.89 -6.70
CA ARG A 78 5.79 -18.70 -6.82
C ARG A 78 5.20 -17.68 -7.81
N ARG A 79 4.74 -18.15 -8.98
CA ARG A 79 4.07 -17.27 -9.96
C ARG A 79 2.79 -16.67 -9.40
N GLU A 80 1.99 -17.46 -8.68
CA GLU A 80 0.77 -16.98 -8.04
C GLU A 80 1.07 -15.88 -6.99
N MET A 81 2.10 -16.08 -6.15
CA MET A 81 2.53 -15.09 -5.16
C MET A 81 2.98 -13.78 -5.80
N GLU A 82 3.76 -13.88 -6.89
CA GLU A 82 4.21 -12.74 -7.69
C GLU A 82 3.04 -11.98 -8.34
N ASP A 83 2.13 -12.69 -9.04
CA ASP A 83 0.96 -12.09 -9.67
C ASP A 83 0.05 -11.43 -8.63
N PHE A 84 -0.12 -12.06 -7.48
CA PHE A 84 -0.91 -11.52 -6.38
C PHE A 84 -0.26 -10.27 -5.77
N ALA A 85 1.06 -10.25 -5.61
CA ALA A 85 1.78 -9.06 -5.13
C ALA A 85 1.60 -7.88 -6.10
N VAL A 86 1.73 -8.11 -7.40
CA VAL A 86 1.51 -7.08 -8.44
C VAL A 86 0.06 -6.59 -8.40
N TRP A 87 -0.91 -7.49 -8.32
CA TRP A 87 -2.32 -7.13 -8.19
C TRP A 87 -2.59 -6.25 -6.96
N ALA A 88 -2.08 -6.65 -5.79
CA ALA A 88 -2.27 -5.93 -4.54
C ALA A 88 -1.62 -4.54 -4.58
N LEU A 89 -0.41 -4.43 -5.12
CA LEU A 89 0.30 -3.16 -5.34
C LEU A 89 -0.49 -2.24 -6.26
N ASN A 90 -0.90 -2.73 -7.43
CA ASN A 90 -1.66 -1.95 -8.41
C ASN A 90 -2.94 -1.40 -7.79
N ARG A 91 -3.66 -2.24 -7.04
CA ARG A 91 -4.91 -1.85 -6.40
C ARG A 91 -4.70 -0.84 -5.27
N THR A 92 -3.65 -0.99 -4.47
CA THR A 92 -3.33 -0.08 -3.36
C THR A 92 -2.88 1.30 -3.86
N LEU A 93 -2.01 1.34 -4.87
CA LEU A 93 -1.40 2.59 -5.37
C LEU A 93 -2.36 3.45 -6.20
N ARG A 94 -3.39 2.85 -6.82
CA ARG A 94 -4.45 3.62 -7.49
C ARG A 94 -5.29 4.45 -6.51
N GLY A 95 -5.20 4.17 -5.22
CA GLY A 95 -5.88 4.90 -4.16
C GLY A 95 -7.39 4.62 -4.13
N ILE A 96 -8.01 5.07 -3.05
CA ILE A 96 -9.46 4.98 -2.84
C ILE A 96 -10.04 6.39 -2.94
N PHE A 97 -11.12 6.53 -3.70
CA PHE A 97 -11.94 7.73 -3.67
C PHE A 97 -13.03 7.53 -2.62
N PRO A 98 -13.08 8.33 -1.53
CA PRO A 98 -14.01 8.11 -0.42
C PRO A 98 -15.41 8.62 -0.78
N LEU A 99 -16.03 7.96 -1.77
CA LEU A 99 -17.32 8.36 -2.35
C LEU A 99 -18.41 8.51 -1.28
N ALA A 100 -18.58 7.47 -0.47
CA ALA A 100 -19.61 7.43 0.58
C ALA A 100 -19.49 8.59 1.57
N ALA A 101 -18.25 9.00 1.92
CA ALA A 101 -18.04 10.12 2.83
C ALA A 101 -18.46 11.46 2.20
N TYR A 102 -18.25 11.65 0.89
CA TYR A 102 -18.74 12.83 0.19
C TYR A 102 -20.27 12.84 0.10
N GLU A 103 -20.86 11.70 -0.26
CA GLU A 103 -22.32 11.55 -0.36
C GLU A 103 -23.00 11.81 1.00
N GLU A 104 -22.44 11.29 2.10
CA GLU A 104 -22.95 11.52 3.46
C GLU A 104 -22.83 12.99 3.90
N MET A 105 -21.81 13.70 3.42
CA MET A 105 -21.65 15.13 3.65
C MET A 105 -22.56 16.00 2.76
N GLY A 106 -23.39 15.38 1.91
CA GLY A 106 -24.39 16.06 1.07
C GLY A 106 -23.88 16.52 -0.29
N PHE A 107 -22.71 16.06 -0.74
CA PHE A 107 -22.18 16.36 -2.07
C PHE A 107 -22.95 15.61 -3.14
N ASP A 108 -23.39 16.31 -4.17
CA ASP A 108 -24.10 15.69 -5.27
C ASP A 108 -23.14 15.13 -6.33
N ARG A 109 -23.71 14.50 -7.36
CA ARG A 109 -22.92 13.90 -8.45
C ARG A 109 -22.07 14.93 -9.19
N GLY A 110 -22.57 16.16 -9.36
CA GLY A 110 -21.84 17.24 -9.99
C GLY A 110 -20.61 17.62 -9.18
N ASP A 111 -20.79 17.84 -7.88
CA ASP A 111 -19.69 18.16 -6.97
C ASP A 111 -18.62 17.06 -6.94
N ILE A 112 -19.05 15.79 -6.91
CA ILE A 112 -18.15 14.64 -6.90
C ILE A 112 -17.29 14.58 -8.17
N GLU A 113 -17.89 14.83 -9.34
CA GLU A 113 -17.13 14.83 -10.61
C GLU A 113 -16.18 16.02 -10.70
N GLU A 114 -16.56 17.19 -10.17
CA GLU A 114 -15.67 18.35 -10.06
C GLU A 114 -14.49 18.04 -9.12
N ILE A 115 -14.73 17.47 -7.95
CA ILE A 115 -13.67 17.05 -7.02
C ILE A 115 -12.71 16.05 -7.68
N LYS A 116 -13.23 15.09 -8.44
CA LYS A 116 -12.39 14.13 -9.19
C LYS A 116 -11.53 14.84 -10.24
N LEU A 117 -12.09 15.81 -10.95
CA LEU A 117 -11.36 16.59 -11.94
C LEU A 117 -10.23 17.39 -11.29
N LEU A 118 -10.53 18.16 -10.23
CA LEU A 118 -9.55 18.94 -9.48
C LEU A 118 -8.41 18.07 -8.93
N ARG A 119 -8.72 16.85 -8.45
CA ARG A 119 -7.70 15.91 -7.98
C ARG A 119 -6.79 15.42 -9.10
N ARG A 120 -7.32 15.18 -10.30
CA ARG A 120 -6.53 14.79 -11.49
C ARG A 120 -5.64 15.93 -11.96
N GLU A 121 -6.17 17.14 -12.04
CA GLU A 121 -5.41 18.32 -12.47
C GLU A 121 -4.26 18.63 -11.52
N ARG A 122 -4.49 18.59 -10.20
CA ARG A 122 -3.42 18.75 -9.20
C ARG A 122 -2.35 17.66 -9.31
N ALA A 123 -2.74 16.42 -9.59
CA ALA A 123 -1.78 15.33 -9.79
C ALA A 123 -0.95 15.52 -11.08
N ALA A 124 -1.57 16.01 -12.16
CA ALA A 124 -0.88 16.27 -13.43
C ALA A 124 0.03 17.51 -13.37
N GLY A 125 -0.33 18.53 -12.60
CA GLY A 125 0.43 19.76 -12.46
C GLY A 125 1.72 19.64 -11.65
N GLY A 126 2.05 18.45 -11.12
CA GLY A 126 3.24 18.25 -10.29
C GLY A 126 3.18 18.96 -8.94
N ASP A 127 2.02 19.56 -8.60
CA ASP A 127 1.75 20.22 -7.32
C ASP A 127 1.44 19.16 -6.24
N GLU A 128 2.35 18.21 -6.11
CA GLU A 128 2.37 17.33 -4.96
C GLU A 128 2.94 18.11 -3.80
N THR A 129 2.09 18.31 -2.80
CA THR A 129 2.55 18.79 -1.49
C THR A 129 3.76 17.98 -1.06
N ALA A 130 4.77 18.61 -0.47
CA ALA A 130 5.99 17.93 -0.01
C ALA A 130 5.66 16.66 0.81
N PHE A 131 4.57 16.74 1.56
CA PHE A 131 3.89 15.65 2.26
C PHE A 131 3.61 14.40 1.40
N ARG A 132 3.00 14.53 0.22
CA ARG A 132 2.76 13.41 -0.70
C ARG A 132 4.05 12.81 -1.24
N LYS A 133 5.06 13.64 -1.50
CA LYS A 133 6.37 13.18 -1.97
C LYS A 133 7.09 12.33 -0.92
N TYR A 134 7.08 12.76 0.34
CA TYR A 134 7.66 11.99 1.45
C TYR A 134 6.93 10.66 1.66
N PHE A 135 5.60 10.69 1.71
CA PHE A 135 4.78 9.48 1.82
C PHE A 135 5.08 8.48 0.71
N ARG A 136 5.06 8.94 -0.56
CA ARG A 136 5.31 8.08 -1.71
C ARG A 136 6.71 7.47 -1.66
N ARG A 137 7.73 8.27 -1.34
CA ARG A 137 9.10 7.79 -1.20
C ARG A 137 9.20 6.67 -0.15
N ASP A 138 8.68 6.92 1.05
CA ASP A 138 8.78 5.98 2.16
C ASP A 138 7.97 4.70 1.89
N LEU A 139 6.79 4.85 1.27
CA LEU A 139 5.97 3.73 0.80
C LEU A 139 6.71 2.88 -0.23
N HIS A 140 7.24 3.49 -1.28
CA HIS A 140 7.91 2.78 -2.37
C HIS A 140 9.16 2.04 -1.85
N ALA A 141 9.99 2.71 -1.04
CA ALA A 141 11.16 2.10 -0.43
C ALA A 141 10.78 0.95 0.51
N GLY A 142 9.72 1.13 1.31
CA GLY A 142 9.19 0.08 2.18
C GLY A 142 8.73 -1.15 1.40
N LEU A 143 7.93 -0.96 0.35
CA LEU A 143 7.37 -2.04 -0.46
C LEU A 143 8.47 -2.87 -1.13
N VAL A 144 9.42 -2.20 -1.79
CA VAL A 144 10.53 -2.86 -2.49
C VAL A 144 11.39 -3.64 -1.51
N ARG A 145 11.80 -3.01 -0.39
CA ARG A 145 12.61 -3.66 0.64
C ARG A 145 11.91 -4.90 1.20
N ASN A 146 10.62 -4.77 1.53
CA ASN A 146 9.84 -5.83 2.15
C ASN A 146 9.62 -7.02 1.19
N LEU A 147 9.22 -6.76 -0.05
CA LEU A 147 9.04 -7.79 -1.08
C LEU A 147 10.35 -8.49 -1.43
N ARG A 148 11.46 -7.74 -1.51
CA ARG A 148 12.80 -8.32 -1.74
C ARG A 148 13.24 -9.21 -0.59
N LYS A 149 13.08 -8.75 0.65
CA LYS A 149 13.50 -9.50 1.84
C LYS A 149 12.76 -10.83 1.98
N VAL A 150 11.49 -10.88 1.55
CA VAL A 150 10.67 -12.09 1.57
C VAL A 150 10.91 -13.00 0.35
N GLY A 151 11.52 -12.49 -0.72
CA GLY A 151 11.83 -13.26 -1.94
C GLY A 151 10.72 -13.23 -3.01
N VAL A 152 9.68 -12.41 -2.85
CA VAL A 152 8.59 -12.27 -3.84
C VAL A 152 8.99 -11.32 -4.98
N LEU A 153 9.90 -10.37 -4.72
CA LEU A 153 10.43 -9.51 -5.78
C LEU A 153 11.44 -10.28 -6.63
N THR A 154 11.03 -10.66 -7.85
CA THR A 154 11.87 -11.38 -8.83
C THR A 154 11.95 -10.61 -10.15
N PRO A 155 12.92 -10.92 -11.02
CA PRO A 155 13.04 -10.28 -12.34
C PRO A 155 11.77 -10.36 -13.19
N ARG A 156 10.86 -11.32 -12.94
CA ARG A 156 9.60 -11.44 -13.68
C ARG A 156 8.68 -10.24 -13.43
N ILE A 157 8.57 -9.79 -12.18
CA ILE A 157 7.62 -8.73 -11.78
C ILE A 157 8.27 -7.35 -11.64
N GLU A 158 9.58 -7.25 -11.79
CA GLU A 158 10.29 -5.96 -11.82
C GLU A 158 9.70 -4.97 -12.85
N PRO A 159 9.36 -5.37 -14.09
CA PRO A 159 8.75 -4.47 -15.06
C PRO A 159 7.37 -3.98 -14.61
N ASP A 160 6.56 -4.86 -14.02
CA ASP A 160 5.22 -4.50 -13.53
C ASP A 160 5.31 -3.50 -12.38
N ILE A 161 6.23 -3.72 -11.43
CA ILE A 161 6.45 -2.82 -10.30
C ILE A 161 6.99 -1.47 -10.78
N ALA A 162 7.93 -1.47 -11.72
CA ALA A 162 8.45 -0.24 -12.32
C ALA A 162 7.34 0.55 -13.05
N SER A 163 6.41 -0.14 -13.73
CA SER A 163 5.27 0.51 -14.41
C SER A 163 4.32 1.24 -13.46
N LEU A 164 4.32 0.88 -12.17
CA LEU A 164 3.57 1.56 -11.11
C LEU A 164 4.28 2.83 -10.59
N GLY A 165 5.43 3.19 -11.16
CA GLY A 165 6.24 4.35 -10.75
C GLY A 165 7.08 4.08 -9.49
N ILE A 166 7.31 2.81 -9.15
CA ILE A 166 8.15 2.40 -8.03
C ILE A 166 9.59 2.22 -8.51
N SER A 167 10.54 2.89 -7.85
CA SER A 167 11.97 2.68 -8.09
C SER A 167 12.44 1.41 -7.39
N LEU A 168 13.09 0.52 -8.13
CA LEU A 168 13.65 -0.74 -7.60
C LEU A 168 15.02 -0.55 -6.93
N ALA A 169 15.65 0.62 -7.06
CA ALA A 169 16.98 0.91 -6.53
C ALA A 169 17.04 1.16 -5.01
N ALA A 170 15.91 0.96 -4.30
CA ALA A 170 15.79 1.14 -2.86
C ALA A 170 16.49 0.05 -2.05
#